data_AF-C7QIK2-F1
#
_entry.id   AF-C7QIK2-F1
#
_cell.length_a   1.000
_cell.length_b   1.000
_cell.length_c   1.000
_cell.angle_alpha   90.00
_cell.angle_beta   90.00
_cell.angle_gamma   90.00
#
_symmetry.space_group_name_H-M   'P 1'
#
loop_
_entity.id
_entity.type
_entity.pdbx_description
1 polymer ?
#
loop_
_entity_poly.entity_id
_entity_poly.type
_entity_poly.pdbx_seq_one_letter_code
_entity_poly.pdbx_strand_id
1 'polypeptide(L)'
;MDLVPVRLSAGAEAPNRDRPPSPETVVDVLWAAAIPTDRLEHIRARHGPAPGTVDAVLFVLPTGAGAAGSAGSTTDVALRLCHRALAAAPSLTGWEVAPLDPTADAMSWEAF
;
A
#
# COMPACT_ATOMS: atom_id res chain seq x y z
N MET A 1 -6.43 -15.63 -0.77
CA MET A 1 -6.06 -14.26 -1.16
C MET A 1 -6.18 -13.46 0.09
N ASP A 2 -5.11 -12.77 0.46
CA ASP A 2 -5.05 -11.98 1.68
C ASP A 2 -5.29 -10.53 1.34
N LEU A 3 -6.07 -9.86 2.18
CA LEU A 3 -6.33 -8.44 2.12
C LEU A 3 -5.37 -7.74 3.07
N VAL A 4 -4.48 -6.91 2.52
CA VAL A 4 -3.51 -6.17 3.32
C VAL A 4 -3.81 -4.68 3.21
N PRO A 5 -4.49 -4.09 4.21
CA PRO A 5 -4.73 -2.66 4.25
C PRO A 5 -3.48 -1.92 4.73
N VAL A 6 -3.17 -0.82 4.06
CA VAL A 6 -2.02 0.05 4.35
C VAL A 6 -2.44 1.52 4.23
N ARG A 7 -1.75 2.38 4.96
CA ARG A 7 -1.87 3.83 4.84
C ARG A 7 -0.55 4.38 4.33
N LEU A 8 -0.63 5.14 3.25
CA LEU A 8 0.46 5.99 2.79
C LEU A 8 0.22 7.40 3.32
N SER A 9 1.25 8.02 3.87
CA SER A 9 1.16 9.37 4.46
C SER A 9 2.34 10.22 4.06
N ALA A 10 2.05 11.47 3.67
CA ALA A 10 3.08 12.49 3.48
C ALA A 10 3.77 12.80 4.82
N GLY A 11 5.10 12.65 4.86
CA GLY A 11 5.91 13.13 5.97
C GLY A 11 5.85 14.66 6.09
N ALA A 12 6.34 15.18 7.21
CA ALA A 12 6.26 16.62 7.49
C ALA A 12 6.95 17.49 6.43
N GLU A 13 8.00 16.96 5.79
CA GLU A 13 8.82 17.63 4.77
C GLU A 13 8.44 17.25 3.32
N ALA A 14 7.39 16.45 3.12
CA ALA A 14 6.99 16.03 1.77
C ALA A 14 6.53 17.23 0.93
N PRO A 15 7.09 17.45 -0.28
CA PRO A 15 6.84 18.65 -1.08
C PRO A 15 5.39 18.77 -1.57
N ASN A 16 4.63 17.67 -1.55
CA ASN A 16 3.23 17.59 -1.97
C ASN A 16 2.28 17.28 -0.82
N ARG A 17 2.67 17.53 0.44
CA ARG A 17 1.83 17.28 1.63
C ARG A 17 0.45 17.93 1.53
N ASP A 18 0.39 19.18 1.08
CA ASP A 18 -0.85 19.97 0.99
C ASP A 18 -1.70 19.61 -0.23
N ARG A 19 -1.13 18.88 -1.20
CA ARG A 19 -1.81 18.38 -2.38
C ARG A 19 -1.37 16.95 -2.67
N PRO A 20 -1.89 15.98 -1.91
CA PRO A 20 -1.52 14.58 -2.09
C PRO A 20 -1.87 14.09 -3.51
N PRO A 21 -1.14 13.08 -4.03
CA PRO A 21 -1.51 12.42 -5.26
C PRO A 21 -2.91 11.80 -5.11
N SER A 22 -3.61 11.65 -6.23
CA SER A 22 -4.91 11.01 -6.21
C SER A 22 -4.75 9.52 -5.86
N PRO A 23 -5.78 8.88 -5.29
CA PRO A 23 -5.75 7.44 -5.02
C PRO A 23 -5.43 6.61 -6.27
N GLU A 24 -5.90 7.03 -7.44
CA GLU A 24 -5.61 6.37 -8.73
C GLU A 24 -4.13 6.47 -9.09
N THR A 25 -3.50 7.62 -8.84
CA THR A 25 -2.04 7.79 -9.03
C THR A 25 -1.26 6.85 -8.11
N VAL A 26 -1.72 6.66 -6.87
CA VAL A 26 -1.11 5.70 -5.94
C VAL A 26 -1.27 4.27 -6.45
N VAL A 27 -2.44 3.91 -6.96
CA VAL A 27 -2.69 2.60 -7.59
C VAL A 27 -1.73 2.36 -8.77
N ASP A 28 -1.60 3.33 -9.67
CA ASP A 28 -0.73 3.23 -10.84
C ASP A 28 0.74 3.05 -10.44
N VAL A 29 1.20 3.82 -9.45
CA VAL A 29 2.57 3.74 -8.93
C VAL A 29 2.85 2.38 -8.27
N LEU A 30 1.90 1.86 -7.47
CA LEU A 30 2.03 0.55 -6.84
C LEU A 30 2.04 -0.58 -7.88
N TRP A 31 1.19 -0.50 -8.92
CA TRP A 31 1.22 -1.47 -10.03
C TRP A 31 2.51 -1.41 -10.82
N ALA A 32 3.00 -0.21 -11.15
CA ALA A 32 4.25 -0.03 -11.88
C ALA A 32 5.47 -0.57 -11.09
N ALA A 33 5.41 -0.52 -9.76
CA ALA A 33 6.45 -1.05 -8.89
C ALA A 33 6.30 -2.55 -8.59
N ALA A 34 5.16 -3.18 -8.88
CA ALA A 34 4.93 -4.58 -8.58
C ALA A 34 5.85 -5.50 -9.40
N ILE A 35 6.34 -6.57 -8.78
CA ILE A 35 7.11 -7.62 -9.44
C ILE A 35 6.39 -8.97 -9.30
N PRO A 36 6.64 -9.95 -10.18
CA PRO A 36 5.91 -11.22 -10.16
C PRO A 36 5.92 -11.95 -8.81
N THR A 37 7.00 -11.82 -8.04
CA THR A 37 7.12 -12.44 -6.71
C THR A 37 6.24 -11.80 -5.64
N ASP A 38 5.71 -10.60 -5.87
CA ASP A 38 4.77 -9.98 -4.92
C ASP A 38 3.38 -10.61 -5.01
N ARG A 39 3.07 -11.30 -6.11
CA ARG A 39 1.77 -11.98 -6.33
C ARG A 39 0.56 -11.09 -6.07
N LEU A 40 0.68 -9.83 -6.48
CA LEU A 40 -0.35 -8.82 -6.41
C LEU A 40 -1.40 -9.10 -7.50
N GLU A 41 -2.66 -9.19 -7.10
CA GLU A 41 -3.79 -9.41 -8.01
C GLU A 41 -4.64 -8.16 -8.20
N HIS A 42 -4.80 -7.38 -7.12
CA HIS A 42 -5.65 -6.20 -7.15
C HIS A 42 -5.17 -5.15 -6.14
N ILE A 43 -5.43 -3.88 -6.47
CA ILE A 43 -5.24 -2.74 -5.57
C ILE A 43 -6.51 -1.92 -5.60
N ARG A 44 -6.98 -1.51 -4.42
CA ARG A 44 -7.95 -0.42 -4.30
C ARG A 44 -7.40 0.65 -3.39
N ALA A 45 -7.70 1.90 -3.68
CA ALA A 45 -7.26 3.03 -2.87
C ALA A 45 -8.36 4.08 -2.73
N ARG A 46 -8.30 4.84 -1.66
CA ARG A 46 -9.13 6.02 -1.40
C ARG A 46 -8.33 7.07 -0.64
N HIS A 47 -8.84 8.29 -0.60
CA HIS A 47 -8.30 9.28 0.35
C HIS A 47 -8.44 8.75 1.79
N GLY A 48 -7.37 8.89 2.57
CA GLY A 48 -7.39 8.55 3.99
C GLY A 48 -8.15 9.62 4.80
N PRO A 49 -8.39 9.35 6.09
CA PRO A 49 -9.19 10.22 6.96
C PRO A 49 -8.52 11.56 7.26
N ALA A 50 -7.20 11.68 7.08
CA ALA A 50 -6.43 12.89 7.32
C ALA A 50 -5.90 13.50 6.01
N PRO A 51 -5.74 14.84 5.92
CA PRO A 51 -5.04 15.47 4.80
C PRO A 51 -3.65 14.86 4.61
N GLY A 52 -3.24 14.66 3.35
CA GLY A 52 -1.94 14.06 3.03
C GLY A 52 -1.87 12.55 3.25
N THR A 53 -3.01 11.86 3.37
CA THR A 53 -3.06 10.39 3.52
C THR A 53 -3.87 9.72 2.42
N VAL A 54 -3.46 8.51 2.04
CA VAL A 54 -4.16 7.61 1.12
C VAL A 54 -4.21 6.24 1.77
N ASP A 55 -5.41 5.67 1.89
CA ASP A 55 -5.60 4.30 2.36
C ASP A 55 -5.69 3.39 1.13
N ALA A 56 -4.94 2.30 1.15
CA ALA A 56 -4.94 1.30 0.08
C ALA A 56 -5.13 -0.11 0.64
N VAL A 57 -5.72 -0.98 -0.17
CA VAL A 57 -5.84 -2.42 0.11
C VAL A 57 -5.17 -3.17 -1.03
N LEU A 58 -4.18 -3.98 -0.67
CA LEU A 58 -3.47 -4.85 -1.59
C LEU A 58 -4.02 -6.27 -1.44
N PHE A 59 -4.43 -6.86 -2.56
CA PHE A 59 -4.91 -8.24 -2.64
C PHE A 59 -3.75 -9.12 -3.10
N VAL A 60 -3.22 -9.92 -2.17
CA VAL A 60 -1.99 -10.71 -2.39
C VAL A 60 -2.32 -12.20 -2.34
N LEU A 61 -1.83 -12.99 -3.30
CA LEU A 61 -2.00 -14.43 -3.24
C LEU A 61 -1.04 -15.05 -2.21
N PRO A 62 -1.53 -15.92 -1.29
CA PRO A 62 -0.68 -16.59 -0.31
C PRO A 62 0.36 -17.46 -1.00
N THR A 63 1.62 -17.36 -0.60
CA THR A 63 2.63 -18.37 -0.93
C THR A 63 2.20 -19.69 -0.29
N GLY A 64 1.89 -20.70 -1.11
CA GLY A 64 1.37 -21.98 -0.62
C GLY A 64 2.31 -22.62 0.42
N ALA A 65 1.77 -23.52 1.24
CA ALA A 65 2.41 -24.16 2.41
C ALA A 65 3.72 -24.94 2.14
N GLY A 66 4.33 -24.82 0.96
CA GLY A 66 5.63 -25.41 0.59
C GLY A 66 6.72 -24.37 0.22
N ALA A 67 6.42 -23.07 0.23
CA ALA A 67 7.42 -22.03 0.01
C ALA A 67 8.21 -21.72 1.30
N ALA A 68 8.86 -22.74 1.87
CA ALA A 68 9.71 -22.64 3.06
C ALA A 68 11.06 -21.97 2.75
N GLY A 69 11.03 -20.87 2.00
CA GLY A 69 12.17 -20.03 1.68
C GLY A 69 11.77 -18.57 1.84
N SER A 70 11.92 -18.02 3.05
CA SER A 70 11.97 -16.58 3.33
C SER A 70 10.80 -15.69 2.83
N ALA A 71 9.68 -16.25 2.37
CA ALA A 71 8.52 -15.45 2.05
C ALA A 71 7.90 -14.97 3.36
N GLY A 72 8.23 -13.73 3.75
CA GLY A 72 7.59 -13.05 4.89
C GLY A 72 6.07 -13.01 4.75
N SER A 73 5.38 -12.57 5.80
CA SER A 73 3.91 -12.44 5.78
C SER A 73 3.43 -11.71 4.52
N THR A 74 2.18 -11.93 4.08
CA THR A 74 1.59 -11.13 3.01
C THR A 74 1.63 -9.63 3.34
N THR A 75 1.61 -9.27 4.62
CA THR A 75 1.93 -7.92 5.10
C THR A 75 3.35 -7.47 4.73
N ASP A 76 4.37 -8.28 4.95
CA ASP A 76 5.75 -7.93 4.60
C ASP A 76 5.93 -7.78 3.09
N VAL A 77 5.24 -8.62 2.30
CA VAL A 77 5.20 -8.50 0.83
C VAL A 77 4.61 -7.15 0.42
N ALA A 78 3.44 -6.80 0.97
CA ALA A 78 2.77 -5.53 0.70
C ALA A 78 3.64 -4.32 1.09
N LEU A 79 4.26 -4.36 2.27
CA LEU A 79 5.14 -3.29 2.73
C LEU A 79 6.39 -3.14 1.84
N ARG A 80 7.03 -4.25 1.44
CA ARG A 80 8.16 -4.20 0.50
C ARG A 80 7.75 -3.61 -0.86
N LEU A 81 6.59 -3.98 -1.38
CA LEU A 81 6.05 -3.38 -2.60
C LEU A 81 5.85 -1.87 -2.42
N CYS A 82 5.21 -1.45 -1.33
CA CYS A 82 4.98 -0.03 -1.05
C CYS A 82 6.29 0.74 -0.92
N HIS A 83 7.28 0.23 -0.18
CA HIS A 83 8.60 0.87 -0.07
C HIS A 83 9.30 1.00 -1.43
N ARG A 84 9.20 -0.02 -2.29
CA ARG A 84 9.76 0.05 -3.64
C ARG A 84 9.05 1.11 -4.49
N ALA A 85 7.73 1.22 -4.37
CA ALA A 85 6.94 2.23 -5.05
C ALA A 85 7.29 3.66 -4.58
N LEU A 86 7.39 3.85 -3.26
CA LEU A 86 7.82 5.11 -2.64
C LEU A 86 9.23 5.53 -3.11
N ALA A 87 10.15 4.59 -3.23
CA ALA A 87 11.51 4.87 -3.70
C ALA A 87 11.59 5.20 -5.20
N ALA A 88 10.67 4.67 -6.01
CA ALA A 88 10.70 4.81 -7.46
C ALA A 88 9.89 6.01 -8.00
N ALA A 89 8.96 6.55 -7.21
CA ALA A 89 8.02 7.58 -7.65
C ALA A 89 8.35 8.96 -7.05
N PRO A 90 8.83 9.93 -7.86
CA PRO A 90 9.08 11.30 -7.38
C PRO A 90 7.84 11.98 -6.78
N SER A 91 6.64 11.61 -7.26
CA SER A 91 5.35 12.08 -6.71
C SER A 91 5.06 11.58 -5.30
N LEU A 92 5.85 10.65 -4.75
CA LEU A 92 5.75 10.15 -3.39
C LEU A 92 7.00 10.46 -2.56
N THR A 93 7.81 11.43 -2.98
CA THR A 93 9.00 11.85 -2.23
C THR A 93 8.60 12.29 -0.81
N GLY A 94 9.25 11.72 0.21
CA GLY A 94 8.95 12.03 1.62
C GLY A 94 7.68 11.39 2.15
N TRP A 95 7.07 10.46 1.42
CA TRP A 95 5.94 9.66 1.90
C TRP A 95 6.42 8.40 2.62
N GLU A 96 5.61 7.94 3.56
CA GLU A 96 5.83 6.74 4.36
C GLU A 96 4.64 5.79 4.22
N VAL A 97 4.83 4.53 4.59
CA VAL A 97 3.77 3.51 4.60
C VAL A 97 3.73 2.79 5.94
N ALA A 98 2.51 2.55 6.44
CA ALA A 98 2.25 1.74 7.63
C ALA A 98 1.10 0.76 7.37
N PRO A 99 1.11 -0.43 7.99
CA PRO A 99 -0.04 -1.31 7.99
C PRO A 99 -1.22 -0.65 8.72
N LEU A 100 -2.43 -0.85 8.21
CA LEU A 100 -3.66 -0.43 8.89
C LEU A 100 -4.20 -1.59 9.71
N ASP A 101 -4.58 -1.32 10.95
CA ASP A 101 -5.36 -2.26 11.75
C ASP A 101 -6.85 -2.12 11.37
N PRO A 102 -7.46 -3.13 10.72
CA PRO A 102 -8.86 -3.05 10.30
C PRO A 102 -9.85 -3.00 11.46
N THR A 103 -9.42 -3.36 12.68
CA THR A 103 -10.28 -3.40 13.88
C THR A 103 -10.22 -2.12 14.70
N ALA A 104 -9.10 -1.39 14.65
CA ALA A 104 -8.90 -0.13 15.36
C ALA A 104 -9.35 1.09 14.54
N ASP A 105 -9.07 1.07 13.23
CA ASP A 105 -9.63 2.05 12.30
C ASP A 105 -10.99 1.50 11.86
N ALA A 106 -12.09 2.08 12.37
CA ALA A 106 -13.47 1.71 12.02
C ALA A 106 -13.73 1.81 10.50
N MET A 107 -13.28 0.80 9.75
CA MET A 107 -13.31 0.75 8.30
C MET A 107 -14.22 -0.40 7.90
N SER A 108 -15.44 -0.07 7.48
CA SER A 108 -16.19 -0.98 6.63
C SER A 108 -15.47 -1.04 5.28
N TRP A 109 -14.56 -2.00 5.14
CA TRP A 109 -14.02 -2.44 3.86
C TRP A 109 -15.10 -3.16 3.00
N GLU A 110 -16.33 -3.29 3.51
CA GLU A 110 -17.49 -3.88 2.83
C GLU A 110 -18.00 -3.08 1.61
N ALA A 111 -17.48 -1.88 1.37
CA ALA A 111 -17.84 -1.07 0.21
C ALA A 111 -17.01 -1.38 -1.06
N PHE A 112 -16.27 -2.49 -1.06
CA PHE A 112 -15.44 -2.92 -2.18
C PHE A 112 -15.92 -4.24 -2.81
#